data_AF-A0A1L7WSQ0-F1
#
_entry.id   AF-A0A1L7WSQ0-F1
#
_cell.length_a   1.000
_cell.length_b   1.000
_cell.length_c   1.000
_cell.angle_alpha   90.00
_cell.angle_beta   90.00
_cell.angle_gamma   90.00
#
_symmetry.space_group_name_H-M   'P 1'
#
loop_
_entity.id
_entity.type
_entity.pdbx_description
1 polymer ?
#
loop_
_entity_poly.entity_id
_entity_poly.type
_entity_poly.pdbx_seq_one_letter_code
_entity_poly.pdbx_strand_id
1 'polypeptide(L)'
;MKTIIDLLEDVDISWSLYQEDIPYTGSGGNWINHGNRANNYVRKHNPLMSYDSVTSNEDCLEKSKNFTMFYSNLKVGTLPQWMFITPNMTNDRHDTSVTVAGAWAKSFLEPLLSNPTFMQNTLIILTFDETKCYLCRNRVFSVLLGDAVSSSLKGTTNDTAFNHYSIISTVDNNWNLGNLGLKDATAPVMIK
;
A
#
# COMPACT_ATOMS: atom_id res chain seq x y z
N MET A 1 -14.11 -12.43 -9.08
CA MET A 1 -14.43 -11.78 -7.78
C MET A 1 -14.02 -10.33 -7.92
N LYS A 2 -14.88 -9.37 -7.56
CA LYS A 2 -14.52 -7.95 -7.60
C LYS A 2 -13.50 -7.62 -6.51
N THR A 3 -12.65 -6.65 -6.81
CA THR A 3 -11.62 -6.08 -5.95
C THR A 3 -11.78 -4.56 -5.95
N ILE A 4 -10.98 -3.87 -5.13
CA ILE A 4 -10.94 -2.40 -5.15
C ILE A 4 -10.58 -1.84 -6.52
N ILE A 5 -9.85 -2.59 -7.36
CA ILE A 5 -9.51 -2.15 -8.72
C ILE A 5 -10.74 -1.96 -9.57
N ASP A 6 -11.70 -2.88 -9.52
CA ASP A 6 -12.94 -2.76 -10.27
C ASP A 6 -13.68 -1.47 -9.89
N LEU A 7 -13.69 -1.12 -8.60
CA LEU A 7 -14.32 0.11 -8.11
C LEU A 7 -13.57 1.38 -8.53
N LEU A 8 -12.23 1.36 -8.52
CA LEU A 8 -11.42 2.50 -8.96
C LEU A 8 -11.55 2.74 -10.46
N GLU A 9 -11.56 1.67 -11.26
CA GLU A 9 -11.70 1.77 -12.72
C GLU A 9 -13.11 2.18 -13.15
N ASP A 10 -14.17 1.80 -12.41
CA ASP A 10 -15.55 2.23 -12.66
C ASP A 10 -15.73 3.77 -12.63
N VAL A 11 -14.78 4.51 -12.03
CA VAL A 11 -14.79 5.98 -11.93
C VAL A 11 -13.46 6.63 -12.33
N ASP A 12 -12.67 5.95 -13.16
CA ASP A 12 -11.41 6.47 -13.74
C ASP A 12 -10.35 6.93 -12.72
N ILE A 13 -10.32 6.33 -11.52
CA ILE A 13 -9.26 6.60 -10.54
C ILE A 13 -8.01 5.81 -10.91
N SER A 14 -6.95 6.55 -11.23
CA SER A 14 -5.64 5.97 -11.58
C SER A 14 -5.03 5.22 -10.39
N TRP A 15 -4.45 4.05 -10.68
CA TRP A 15 -3.88 3.19 -9.65
C TRP A 15 -2.59 2.49 -10.09
N SER A 16 -1.71 2.15 -9.15
CA SER A 16 -0.60 1.21 -9.37
C SER A 16 -0.16 0.53 -8.08
N LEU A 17 0.43 -0.65 -8.21
CA LEU A 17 1.14 -1.33 -7.12
C LEU A 17 2.62 -1.07 -7.32
N TYR A 18 3.31 -0.64 -6.28
CA TYR A 18 4.76 -0.52 -6.29
C TYR A 18 5.34 -1.52 -5.30
N GLN A 19 6.17 -2.42 -5.82
CA GLN A 19 6.73 -3.54 -5.06
C GLN A 19 8.25 -3.43 -5.13
N GLU A 20 8.90 -3.28 -3.98
CA GLU A 20 10.36 -3.14 -3.94
C GLU A 20 11.00 -4.45 -4.42
N ASP A 21 11.97 -4.34 -5.32
CA ASP A 21 12.69 -5.47 -5.93
C ASP A 21 11.83 -6.54 -6.64
N ILE A 22 10.60 -6.21 -7.06
CA ILE A 22 9.90 -7.04 -8.05
C ILE A 22 10.76 -7.13 -9.33
N PRO A 23 11.02 -8.33 -9.89
CA PRO A 23 12.05 -8.51 -10.91
C PRO A 23 11.73 -7.85 -12.24
N TYR A 24 10.44 -7.80 -12.59
CA TYR A 24 9.91 -7.07 -13.74
C TYR A 24 8.43 -6.77 -13.48
N THR A 25 7.89 -5.79 -14.19
CA THR A 25 6.49 -5.39 -14.11
C THR A 25 5.57 -6.59 -14.33
N GLY A 26 4.60 -6.79 -13.43
CA GLY A 26 3.64 -7.89 -13.53
C GLY A 26 4.18 -9.26 -13.09
N SER A 27 5.35 -9.35 -12.47
CA SER A 27 5.89 -10.64 -12.02
C SER A 27 4.95 -11.36 -11.05
N GLY A 28 4.48 -12.54 -11.47
CA GLY A 28 3.71 -13.47 -10.64
C GLY A 28 4.56 -14.42 -9.78
N GLY A 29 5.89 -14.33 -9.83
CA GLY A 29 6.82 -15.21 -9.11
C GLY A 29 7.59 -14.52 -8.00
N ASN A 30 8.11 -15.32 -7.05
CA ASN A 30 9.05 -14.83 -6.04
C ASN A 30 10.41 -14.49 -6.66
N TRP A 31 11.15 -13.61 -6.00
CA TRP A 31 12.48 -13.17 -6.41
C TRP A 31 13.44 -13.13 -5.24
N ILE A 32 14.68 -13.52 -5.51
CA ILE A 32 15.77 -13.53 -4.54
C ILE A 32 16.88 -12.59 -4.99
N ASN A 33 17.63 -12.06 -4.04
CA ASN A 33 18.88 -11.37 -4.33
C ASN A 33 19.94 -12.41 -4.75
N HIS A 34 20.47 -12.29 -5.96
CA HIS A 34 21.44 -13.26 -6.49
C HIS A 34 22.82 -13.22 -5.83
N GLY A 35 23.16 -12.11 -5.15
CA GLY A 35 24.44 -11.94 -4.44
C GLY A 35 24.47 -12.61 -3.07
N ASN A 36 23.39 -12.51 -2.29
CA ASN A 36 23.33 -13.05 -0.91
C ASN A 36 22.25 -14.11 -0.69
N ARG A 37 21.46 -14.45 -1.72
CA ARG A 37 20.35 -15.43 -1.70
C ARG A 37 19.20 -15.09 -0.76
N ALA A 38 19.15 -13.88 -0.20
CA ALA A 38 18.03 -13.43 0.62
C ALA A 38 16.77 -13.27 -0.25
N ASN A 39 15.59 -13.43 0.37
CA ASN A 39 14.35 -13.11 -0.30
C ASN A 39 14.29 -11.60 -0.57
N ASN A 40 13.82 -11.21 -1.75
CA ASN A 40 13.57 -9.81 -2.09
C ASN A 40 12.07 -9.60 -2.23
N TYR A 41 11.49 -10.04 -3.34
CA TYR A 41 10.07 -9.95 -3.60
C TYR A 41 9.40 -11.32 -3.39
N VAL A 42 8.28 -11.33 -2.68
CA VAL A 42 7.43 -12.52 -2.56
C VAL A 42 6.03 -12.19 -3.04
N ARG A 43 5.50 -13.00 -3.97
CA ARG A 43 4.20 -12.75 -4.62
C ARG A 43 3.07 -12.62 -3.61
N LYS A 44 3.14 -13.34 -2.48
CA LYS A 44 2.12 -13.32 -1.44
C LYS A 44 1.91 -11.95 -0.78
N HIS A 45 2.90 -11.04 -0.82
CA HIS A 45 2.76 -9.68 -0.28
C HIS A 45 2.26 -8.65 -1.33
N ASN A 46 1.97 -9.12 -2.56
CA ASN A 46 1.32 -8.35 -3.62
C ASN A 46 -0.12 -8.88 -3.82
N PRO A 47 -1.10 -8.37 -3.06
CA PRO A 47 -2.40 -9.02 -2.91
C PRO A 47 -3.17 -9.18 -4.23
N LEU A 48 -3.05 -8.21 -5.14
CA LEU A 48 -3.77 -8.24 -6.41
C LEU A 48 -3.27 -9.32 -7.38
N MET A 49 -2.06 -9.85 -7.19
CA MET A 49 -1.58 -11.00 -7.97
C MET A 49 -2.39 -12.28 -7.70
N SER A 50 -3.29 -12.28 -6.71
CA SER A 50 -4.18 -13.39 -6.40
C SER A 50 -5.52 -13.36 -7.16
N TYR A 51 -5.74 -12.35 -8.01
CA TYR A 51 -7.02 -12.17 -8.69
C TYR A 51 -6.85 -12.22 -10.20
N ASP A 52 -7.59 -13.12 -10.86
CA ASP A 52 -7.58 -13.28 -12.32
C ASP A 52 -8.02 -12.02 -13.05
N SER A 53 -8.89 -11.19 -12.45
CA SER A 53 -9.29 -9.89 -12.99
C SER A 53 -8.10 -8.94 -13.18
N VAL A 54 -7.02 -9.14 -12.41
CA VAL A 54 -5.77 -8.38 -12.53
C VAL A 54 -4.74 -9.15 -13.34
N THR A 55 -4.53 -10.44 -13.07
CA THR A 55 -3.45 -11.21 -13.69
C THR A 55 -3.73 -11.67 -15.12
N SER A 56 -5.00 -11.72 -15.53
CA SER A 56 -5.40 -12.07 -16.90
C SER A 56 -5.68 -10.85 -17.78
N ASN A 57 -5.54 -9.64 -17.24
CA ASN A 57 -5.68 -8.38 -17.98
C ASN A 57 -4.30 -7.70 -18.06
N GLU A 58 -3.74 -7.59 -19.27
CA GLU A 58 -2.41 -7.01 -19.48
C GLU A 58 -2.32 -5.55 -18.99
N ASP A 59 -3.36 -4.75 -19.20
CA ASP A 59 -3.43 -3.35 -18.76
C ASP A 59 -3.44 -3.22 -17.22
N CYS A 60 -4.02 -4.20 -16.53
CA CYS A 60 -3.96 -4.26 -15.07
C CYS A 60 -2.61 -4.78 -14.58
N LEU A 61 -2.08 -5.80 -15.25
CA LEU A 61 -0.83 -6.44 -14.89
C LEU A 61 0.36 -5.47 -15.00
N GLU A 62 0.36 -4.60 -16.01
CA GLU A 62 1.40 -3.57 -16.20
C GLU A 62 1.43 -2.52 -15.07
N LYS A 63 0.37 -2.43 -14.27
CA LYS A 63 0.28 -1.51 -13.12
C LYS A 63 0.98 -2.05 -11.87
N SER A 64 1.46 -3.30 -11.88
CA SER A 64 2.28 -3.88 -10.80
C SER A 64 3.77 -3.70 -11.07
N LYS A 65 4.37 -2.64 -10.51
CA LYS A 65 5.64 -2.06 -10.94
C LYS A 65 6.72 -2.13 -9.86
N ASN A 66 7.98 -1.96 -10.27
CA ASN A 66 9.12 -1.80 -9.37
C ASN A 66 9.22 -0.35 -8.84
N PHE A 67 9.89 -0.16 -7.70
CA PHE A 67 10.19 1.16 -7.13
C PHE A 67 10.98 2.07 -8.08
N THR A 68 11.78 1.54 -9.00
CA THR A 68 12.43 2.35 -10.05
C THR A 68 11.41 3.14 -10.88
N MET A 69 10.22 2.56 -11.13
CA MET A 69 9.12 3.25 -11.79
C MET A 69 8.42 4.23 -10.84
N PHE A 70 8.27 3.90 -9.55
CA PHE A 70 7.75 4.86 -8.55
C PHE A 70 8.58 6.15 -8.57
N TYR A 71 9.90 6.05 -8.46
CA TYR A 71 10.78 7.23 -8.46
C TYR A 71 10.78 7.97 -9.80
N SER A 72 10.71 7.24 -10.93
CA SER A 72 10.55 7.85 -12.25
C SER A 72 9.25 8.63 -12.36
N ASN A 73 8.13 8.06 -11.92
CA ASN A 73 6.82 8.70 -11.94
C ASN A 73 6.74 9.89 -10.98
N LEU A 74 7.33 9.77 -9.78
CA LEU A 74 7.44 10.85 -8.80
C LEU A 74 8.19 12.05 -9.39
N LYS A 75 9.33 11.79 -10.06
CA LYS A 75 10.17 12.84 -10.64
C LYS A 75 9.45 13.67 -11.72
N VAL A 76 8.55 13.05 -12.48
CA VAL A 76 7.83 13.71 -13.58
C VAL A 76 6.37 14.04 -13.25
N GLY A 77 5.94 13.85 -12.00
CA GLY A 77 4.59 14.20 -11.55
C GLY A 77 3.48 13.33 -12.12
N THR A 78 3.73 12.03 -12.32
CA THR A 78 2.79 11.06 -12.93
C THR A 78 2.45 9.89 -12.01
N LEU A 79 2.59 10.08 -10.70
CA LEU A 79 2.12 9.07 -9.75
C LEU A 79 0.59 8.94 -9.83
N PRO A 80 0.04 7.72 -9.70
CA PRO A 80 -1.39 7.52 -9.69
C PRO A 80 -2.02 8.01 -8.38
N GLN A 81 -3.33 8.20 -8.41
CA GLN A 81 -4.12 8.66 -7.26
C GLN A 81 -4.18 7.63 -6.13
N TRP A 82 -4.25 6.34 -6.45
CA TRP A 82 -4.19 5.25 -5.48
C TRP A 82 -2.94 4.39 -5.68
N MET A 83 -2.24 4.10 -4.58
CA MET A 83 -1.02 3.31 -4.60
C MET A 83 -1.02 2.27 -3.49
N PHE A 84 -0.59 1.05 -3.82
CA PHE A 84 -0.25 0.03 -2.82
C PHE A 84 1.25 -0.23 -2.87
N ILE A 85 1.95 0.08 -1.78
CA ILE A 85 3.41 0.07 -1.73
C ILE A 85 3.87 -1.01 -0.75
N THR A 86 4.65 -1.97 -1.24
CA THR A 86 5.20 -3.07 -0.41
C THR A 86 6.73 -3.02 -0.45
N PRO A 87 7.41 -2.90 0.71
CA PRO A 87 8.86 -3.06 0.80
C PRO A 87 9.27 -4.51 0.50
N ASN A 88 10.56 -4.74 0.28
CA ASN A 88 11.08 -6.09 0.10
C ASN A 88 11.15 -6.81 1.47
N MET A 89 11.43 -8.11 1.45
CA MET A 89 11.46 -8.95 2.67
C MET A 89 12.49 -8.51 3.73
N THR A 90 13.49 -7.71 3.34
CA THR A 90 14.45 -7.11 4.28
C THR A 90 13.84 -5.89 4.96
N ASN A 91 13.11 -5.07 4.21
CA ASN A 91 12.61 -3.77 4.62
C ASN A 91 11.18 -3.82 5.22
N ASP A 92 10.43 -4.88 4.96
CA ASP A 92 9.07 -5.11 5.46
C ASP A 92 9.02 -5.69 6.88
N ARG A 93 10.19 -5.94 7.51
CA ARG A 93 10.40 -6.59 8.82
C ARG A 93 10.33 -8.13 8.81
N HIS A 94 10.00 -8.78 7.70
CA HIS A 94 9.81 -10.23 7.68
C HIS A 94 11.11 -10.98 7.97
N ASP A 95 12.19 -10.66 7.25
CA ASP A 95 13.50 -11.32 7.39
C ASP A 95 14.46 -10.54 8.30
N THR A 96 14.01 -9.40 8.84
CA THR A 96 14.83 -8.52 9.71
C THR A 96 14.09 -8.08 10.98
N SER A 97 14.44 -6.91 11.52
CA SER A 97 13.91 -6.37 12.78
C SER A 97 13.06 -5.13 12.54
N VAL A 98 12.24 -4.77 13.53
CA VAL A 98 11.45 -3.53 13.49
C VAL A 98 12.34 -2.28 13.38
N THR A 99 13.57 -2.34 13.87
CA THR A 99 14.54 -1.25 13.75
C THR A 99 14.97 -1.04 12.29
N VAL A 100 15.20 -2.12 11.54
CA VAL A 100 15.56 -2.06 10.12
C VAL A 100 14.39 -1.52 9.30
N ALA A 101 13.20 -2.10 9.49
CA ALA A 101 11.99 -1.64 8.81
C ALA A 101 11.64 -0.18 9.15
N GLY A 102 11.81 0.23 10.42
CA GLY A 102 11.59 1.61 10.85
C GLY A 102 12.58 2.59 10.24
N ALA A 103 13.87 2.23 10.15
CA ALA A 103 14.88 3.05 9.48
C ALA A 103 14.60 3.18 7.99
N TRP A 104 14.22 2.07 7.33
CA TRP A 104 13.82 2.08 5.92
C TRP A 104 12.59 2.97 5.71
N ALA A 105 11.51 2.77 6.48
CA ALA A 105 10.27 3.51 6.33
C ALA A 105 10.48 5.01 6.53
N LYS A 106 11.30 5.39 7.51
CA LYS A 106 11.71 6.78 7.72
C LYS A 106 12.43 7.34 6.49
N SER A 107 13.44 6.61 5.97
CA SER A 107 14.20 7.05 4.79
C SER A 107 13.36 7.15 3.52
N PHE A 108 12.35 6.30 3.38
CA PHE A 108 11.40 6.32 2.27
C PHE A 108 10.41 7.48 2.39
N LEU A 109 9.85 7.70 3.59
CA LEU A 109 8.77 8.66 3.79
C LEU A 109 9.24 10.11 4.01
N GLU A 110 10.36 10.37 4.69
CA GLU A 110 10.80 11.75 4.98
C GLU A 110 10.96 12.64 3.73
N PRO A 111 11.58 12.15 2.63
CA PRO A 111 11.66 12.92 1.39
C PRO A 111 10.29 13.17 0.76
N LEU A 112 9.38 12.19 0.84
CA LEU A 112 8.02 12.29 0.32
C LEU A 112 7.20 13.32 1.09
N LEU A 113 7.27 13.27 2.43
CA LEU A 113 6.59 14.21 3.33
C LEU A 113 7.11 15.65 3.18
N SER A 114 8.34 15.82 2.69
CA SER A 114 8.94 17.14 2.43
C SER A 114 8.73 17.61 0.98
N ASN A 115 8.16 16.76 0.11
CA ASN A 115 7.92 17.08 -1.29
C ASN A 115 6.52 17.71 -1.46
N PRO A 116 6.42 19.02 -1.79
CA PRO A 116 5.13 19.70 -1.87
C PRO A 116 4.23 19.21 -3.01
N THR A 117 4.82 18.70 -4.10
CA THR A 117 4.03 18.12 -5.21
C THR A 117 3.44 16.78 -4.81
N PHE A 118 4.17 15.97 -4.03
CA PHE A 118 3.67 14.69 -3.54
C PHE A 118 2.67 14.85 -2.39
N MET A 119 2.88 15.84 -1.52
CA MET A 119 1.99 16.19 -0.40
C MET A 119 0.86 17.14 -0.81
N GLN A 120 0.31 17.01 -2.01
CA GLN A 120 -0.86 17.79 -2.44
C GLN A 120 -2.11 16.93 -2.34
N ASN A 121 -2.87 17.07 -1.25
CA ASN A 121 -4.05 16.26 -0.92
C ASN A 121 -3.75 14.77 -0.80
N THR A 122 -2.63 14.42 -0.17
CA THR A 122 -2.16 13.05 -0.03
C THR A 122 -2.41 12.52 1.37
N LEU A 123 -3.01 11.32 1.44
CA LEU A 123 -3.05 10.49 2.62
C LEU A 123 -2.08 9.32 2.44
N ILE A 124 -1.17 9.14 3.41
CA ILE A 124 -0.36 7.94 3.55
C ILE A 124 -0.89 7.15 4.75
N ILE A 125 -1.17 5.87 4.54
CA ILE A 125 -1.48 4.92 5.60
C ILE A 125 -0.30 3.95 5.70
N LEU A 126 0.53 4.12 6.74
CA LEU A 126 1.61 3.18 7.05
C LEU A 126 1.09 2.15 8.05
N THR A 127 1.13 0.87 7.70
CA THR A 127 0.64 -0.22 8.56
C THR A 127 1.41 -1.53 8.31
N PHE A 128 1.02 -2.61 9.00
CA PHE A 128 1.52 -3.97 8.80
C PHE A 128 0.35 -4.90 8.44
N ASP A 129 0.62 -5.97 7.70
CA ASP A 129 -0.35 -7.01 7.39
C ASP A 129 -0.68 -7.88 8.62
N GLU A 130 0.33 -8.29 9.38
CA GLU A 130 0.15 -9.09 10.58
C GLU A 130 1.13 -8.84 11.73
N THR A 131 0.81 -9.46 12.87
CA THR A 131 1.79 -9.76 13.91
C THR A 131 2.50 -11.08 13.62
N LYS A 132 3.75 -11.20 14.08
CA LYS A 132 4.52 -12.47 14.02
C LYS A 132 3.87 -13.65 14.77
N CYS A 133 2.98 -13.38 15.73
CA CYS A 133 2.36 -14.43 16.55
C CYS A 133 1.08 -14.96 15.87
N TYR A 134 1.18 -16.16 15.28
CA TYR A 134 0.06 -16.81 14.59
C TYR A 134 -1.15 -17.18 15.48
N LEU A 135 -0.93 -17.35 16.79
CA LEU A 135 -1.99 -17.71 17.74
C LEU A 135 -2.57 -16.48 18.46
N CYS A 136 -1.95 -15.32 18.32
CA CYS A 136 -2.38 -14.11 18.97
C CYS A 136 -3.44 -13.41 18.13
N ARG A 137 -4.27 -12.58 18.77
CA ARG A 137 -5.11 -11.64 18.04
C ARG A 137 -4.22 -10.74 17.18
N ASN A 138 -4.46 -10.71 15.88
CA ASN A 138 -3.74 -9.82 14.98
C ASN A 138 -4.05 -8.35 15.36
N ARG A 139 -3.02 -7.63 15.83
CA ARG A 139 -3.08 -6.20 16.16
C ARG A 139 -1.79 -5.55 15.68
N VAL A 140 -1.92 -4.69 14.69
CA VAL A 140 -0.80 -4.06 14.00
C VAL A 140 -0.71 -2.57 14.33
N PHE A 141 0.49 -2.03 14.18
CA PHE A 141 0.71 -0.59 14.23
C PHE A 141 0.16 0.05 12.94
N SER A 142 -0.49 1.19 13.07
CA SER A 142 -0.92 2.02 11.94
C SER A 142 -0.73 3.49 12.26
N VAL A 143 -0.27 4.27 11.29
CA VAL A 143 -0.18 5.73 11.38
C VAL A 143 -0.66 6.36 10.08
N LEU A 144 -1.42 7.45 10.23
CA LEU A 144 -1.88 8.27 9.13
C LEU A 144 -0.96 9.48 9.01
N LEU A 145 -0.45 9.73 7.81
CA LEU A 145 0.46 10.83 7.50
C LEU A 145 -0.05 11.57 6.26
N GLY A 146 0.45 12.79 6.05
CA GLY A 146 0.15 13.61 4.89
C GLY A 146 -0.62 14.88 5.21
N ASP A 147 -0.84 15.68 4.18
CA ASP A 147 -1.54 16.98 4.28
C ASP A 147 -3.06 16.82 4.26
N ALA A 148 -3.58 15.69 3.75
CA ALA A 148 -5.00 15.33 3.84
C ALA A 148 -5.45 15.06 5.29
N VAL A 149 -4.51 14.78 6.21
CA VAL A 149 -4.83 14.67 7.65
C VAL A 149 -5.04 16.08 8.23
N SER A 150 -6.25 16.36 8.70
CA SER A 150 -6.60 17.63 9.36
C SER A 150 -5.57 18.04 10.40
N SER A 151 -5.20 19.32 10.43
CA SER A 151 -4.23 19.87 11.37
C SER A 151 -4.57 19.57 12.84
N SER A 152 -5.86 19.54 13.17
CA SER A 152 -6.37 19.19 14.51
C SER A 152 -6.12 17.74 14.93
N LEU A 153 -5.84 16.84 13.99
CA LEU A 153 -5.58 15.42 14.23
C LEU A 153 -4.08 15.09 14.21
N LYS A 154 -3.22 16.04 13.85
CA LYS A 154 -1.77 15.79 13.80
C LYS A 154 -1.23 15.62 15.22
N GLY A 155 -0.54 14.50 15.46
CA GLY A 155 0.01 14.16 16.78
C GLY A 155 -1.00 13.61 17.78
N THR A 156 -2.22 13.27 17.35
CA THR A 156 -3.24 12.65 18.20
C THR A 156 -3.30 11.13 18.01
N THR A 157 -4.06 10.45 18.87
CA THR A 157 -4.38 9.03 18.76
C THR A 157 -5.89 8.84 18.58
N ASN A 158 -6.28 7.72 17.96
CA ASN A 158 -7.69 7.36 17.78
C ASN A 158 -7.93 5.95 18.32
N ASP A 159 -8.84 5.83 19.28
CA ASP A 159 -9.18 4.57 19.96
C ASP A 159 -10.28 3.76 19.25
N THR A 160 -10.76 4.23 18.10
CA THR A 160 -11.71 3.48 17.26
C THR A 160 -11.10 2.14 16.83
N ALA A 161 -11.88 1.07 16.93
CA ALA A 161 -11.45 -0.26 16.50
C ALA A 161 -11.45 -0.37 14.97
N PHE A 162 -10.28 -0.21 14.36
CA PHE A 162 -10.08 -0.41 12.92
C PHE A 162 -9.58 -1.82 12.58
N ASN A 163 -9.79 -2.22 11.33
CA ASN A 163 -9.20 -3.42 10.72
C ASN A 163 -8.78 -3.12 9.26
N HIS A 164 -8.24 -4.09 8.53
CA HIS A 164 -7.80 -3.85 7.14
C HIS A 164 -8.94 -3.47 6.18
N TYR A 165 -10.18 -3.84 6.47
CA TYR A 165 -11.34 -3.36 5.70
C TYR A 165 -11.63 -1.88 5.92
N SER A 166 -11.21 -1.30 7.04
CA SER A 166 -11.28 0.15 7.26
C SER A 166 -10.41 0.94 6.28
N ILE A 167 -9.33 0.35 5.79
CA ILE A 167 -8.49 0.97 4.75
C ILE A 167 -9.29 1.07 3.45
N ILE A 168 -9.90 -0.04 3.02
CA ILE A 168 -10.75 -0.09 1.82
C ILE A 168 -11.96 0.85 1.96
N SER A 169 -12.67 0.80 3.09
CA SER A 169 -13.79 1.70 3.36
C SER A 169 -13.40 3.19 3.30
N THR A 170 -12.17 3.53 3.73
CA THR A 170 -11.64 4.90 3.62
C THR A 170 -11.39 5.28 2.16
N VAL A 171 -10.86 4.37 1.34
CA VAL A 171 -10.69 4.57 -0.11
C VAL A 171 -12.05 4.75 -0.79
N ASP A 172 -13.02 3.89 -0.46
CA ASP A 172 -14.37 3.95 -1.00
C ASP A 172 -15.04 5.29 -0.71
N ASN A 173 -14.91 5.79 0.52
CA ASN A 173 -15.47 7.09 0.92
C ASN A 173 -14.77 8.27 0.25
N ASN A 174 -13.46 8.18 0.02
CA ASN A 174 -12.68 9.27 -0.58
C ASN A 174 -13.15 9.63 -2.00
N TRP A 175 -13.57 8.63 -2.78
CA TRP A 175 -14.02 8.80 -4.17
C TRP A 175 -15.49 8.43 -4.39
N ASN A 176 -16.25 8.17 -3.33
CA ASN A 176 -17.65 7.73 -3.39
C ASN A 176 -17.85 6.49 -4.30
N LEU A 177 -16.99 5.49 -4.12
CA LEU A 177 -16.92 4.29 -4.98
C LEU A 177 -18.06 3.29 -4.78
N GLY A 178 -18.85 3.45 -3.71
CA GLY A 178 -19.74 2.41 -3.21
C GLY A 178 -19.02 1.49 -2.22
N ASN A 179 -19.10 0.18 -2.41
CA ASN A 179 -18.32 -0.83 -1.65
C ASN A 179 -18.37 -2.18 -2.40
N LEU A 180 -17.53 -3.13 -1.99
CA LEU A 180 -17.46 -4.49 -2.52
C LEU A 180 -18.57 -5.41 -1.98
N GLY A 181 -19.45 -4.92 -1.10
CA GLY A 181 -20.48 -5.71 -0.43
C GLY A 181 -19.93 -6.69 0.61
N LEU A 182 -18.68 -6.50 1.05
CA LEU A 182 -18.01 -7.34 2.04
C LEU A 182 -17.90 -6.58 3.38
N LYS A 183 -16.83 -6.81 4.13
CA LYS A 183 -16.63 -6.19 5.45
C LYS A 183 -16.23 -4.71 5.37
N ASP A 184 -15.83 -4.24 4.20
CA ASP A 184 -15.61 -2.82 3.86
C ASP A 184 -16.91 -2.00 3.97
N ALA A 185 -18.07 -2.58 3.63
CA ALA A 185 -19.37 -1.91 3.69
C ALA A 185 -19.77 -1.45 5.10
N THR A 186 -19.23 -2.08 6.15
CA THR A 186 -19.54 -1.77 7.56
C THR A 186 -18.33 -1.34 8.36
N ALA A 187 -17.14 -1.33 7.77
CA ALA A 187 -15.92 -0.97 8.48
C ALA A 187 -15.90 0.53 8.78
N PRO A 188 -15.39 0.96 9.94
CA PRO A 188 -15.26 2.38 10.23
C PRO A 188 -14.20 3.01 9.32
N VAL A 189 -14.49 4.23 8.86
CA VAL A 189 -13.59 5.05 8.03
C VAL A 189 -12.51 5.71 8.90
N MET A 190 -11.27 5.74 8.43
CA MET A 190 -10.12 6.22 9.20
C MET A 190 -10.00 7.75 9.25
N ILE A 191 -10.38 8.45 8.17
CA ILE A 191 -10.49 9.91 8.11
C ILE A 191 -11.74 10.32 7.34
N LYS A 192 -12.41 11.38 7.79
CA LYS A 192 -13.57 11.97 7.11
C LYS A 192 -13.17 13.27 6.44
#